data_AF-A0A5R1NZ98-F1
#
_entry.id   AF-A0A5R1NZ98-F1
#
_cell.length_a   1.000
_cell.length_b   1.000
_cell.length_c   1.000
_cell.angle_alpha   90.00
_cell.angle_beta   90.00
_cell.angle_gamma   90.00
#
_symmetry.space_group_name_H-M   'P 1'
#
loop_
_entity.id
_entity.type
_entity.pdbx_description
1 polymer ?
#
loop_
_entity_poly.entity_id
_entity_poly.type
_entity_poly.pdbx_seq_one_letter_code
_entity_poly.pdbx_strand_id
1 'polypeptide(L)'
;MSAVLHEHRMTGLLILVAQFKRASKPASRGDAACTRLAEAYLRALGRGRVNNWDLVDCSAPTLLGEYRFDLSRDVFTELAQSDILWERRVAMVGTLGLIMRGDASTTLELAALLLNDKQPLMHKAVGWMLREVGKRIDRNLLLAFLDQHAAQMPRTALSYATEHLSPKQRAGYRAAR
;
A
#
# COMPACT_ATOMS: atom_id res chain seq x y z
N MET A 1 -19.49 -7.41 -12.97
CA MET A 1 -18.57 -8.54 -12.67
C MET A 1 -19.32 -9.47 -11.74
N SER A 2 -19.51 -10.76 -12.07
CA SER A 2 -20.32 -11.65 -11.20
C SER A 2 -19.64 -11.83 -9.85
N ALA A 3 -20.43 -11.88 -8.77
CA ALA A 3 -19.93 -12.12 -7.41
C ALA A 3 -19.03 -13.36 -7.40
N VAL A 4 -19.50 -14.48 -7.96
CA VAL A 4 -18.78 -15.77 -8.02
C VAL A 4 -17.34 -15.64 -8.53
N LEU A 5 -17.10 -14.85 -9.59
CA LEU A 5 -15.75 -14.64 -10.11
C LEU A 5 -14.86 -13.79 -9.18
N HIS A 6 -15.46 -12.91 -8.38
CA HIS A 6 -14.78 -12.17 -7.32
C HIS A 6 -14.32 -13.08 -6.18
N GLU A 7 -15.21 -13.93 -5.65
CA GLU A 7 -14.83 -14.83 -4.55
C GLU A 7 -13.72 -15.81 -4.97
N HIS A 8 -13.77 -16.38 -6.18
CA HIS A 8 -12.69 -17.24 -6.66
C HIS A 8 -11.33 -16.54 -6.72
N ARG A 9 -11.30 -15.27 -7.13
CA ARG A 9 -10.04 -14.48 -7.18
C ARG A 9 -9.55 -14.15 -5.78
N MET A 10 -10.44 -13.78 -4.88
CA MET A 10 -10.12 -13.56 -3.48
C MET A 10 -9.51 -14.82 -2.86
N THR A 11 -10.18 -15.97 -2.99
CA THR A 11 -9.68 -17.26 -2.49
C THR A 11 -8.30 -17.58 -3.08
N GLY A 12 -8.12 -17.40 -4.39
CA GLY A 12 -6.82 -17.62 -5.04
C GLY A 12 -5.70 -16.75 -4.46
N LEU A 13 -5.96 -15.46 -4.22
CA LEU A 13 -5.01 -14.54 -3.60
C LEU A 13 -4.68 -14.93 -2.16
N LEU A 14 -5.68 -15.31 -1.37
CA LEU A 14 -5.48 -15.76 0.01
C LEU A 14 -4.65 -17.04 0.08
N ILE A 15 -4.82 -17.97 -0.86
CA ILE A 15 -3.98 -19.17 -0.98
C ILE A 15 -2.53 -18.77 -1.31
N LEU A 16 -2.30 -17.85 -2.25
CA LEU A 16 -0.96 -17.36 -2.56
C LEU A 16 -0.29 -16.71 -1.35
N VAL A 17 -1.01 -15.87 -0.61
CA VAL A 17 -0.53 -15.25 0.64
C VAL A 17 -0.14 -16.31 1.66
N ALA A 18 -0.99 -17.31 1.88
CA ALA A 18 -0.72 -18.39 2.84
C ALA A 18 0.51 -19.23 2.44
N GLN A 19 0.67 -19.51 1.13
CA GLN A 19 1.85 -20.19 0.61
C GLN A 19 3.11 -19.35 0.78
N PHE A 20 3.04 -18.03 0.51
CA PHE A 20 4.16 -17.12 0.68
C PHE A 20 4.62 -17.07 2.13
N LYS A 21 3.69 -16.86 3.07
CA LYS A 21 3.99 -16.84 4.52
C LYS A 21 4.60 -18.13 5.04
N ARG A 22 4.31 -19.28 4.42
CA ARG A 22 4.98 -20.54 4.73
C ARG A 22 6.39 -20.59 4.13
N ALA A 23 6.54 -20.18 2.88
CA ALA A 23 7.82 -20.17 2.17
C ALA A 23 8.80 -19.10 2.66
N SER A 24 8.35 -18.05 3.36
CA SER A 24 9.20 -16.97 3.87
C SER A 24 9.74 -17.23 5.29
N LYS A 25 9.25 -18.26 5.99
CA LYS A 25 9.74 -18.60 7.34
C LYS A 25 11.20 -19.03 7.29
N PRO A 26 12.05 -18.64 8.26
CA PRO A 26 13.47 -18.99 8.27
C PRO A 26 13.76 -20.48 8.06
N ALA A 27 13.00 -21.35 8.74
CA ALA A 27 13.16 -22.81 8.67
C ALA A 27 12.80 -23.42 7.30
N SER A 28 12.10 -22.68 6.44
CA SER A 28 11.61 -23.13 5.14
C SER A 28 11.80 -22.07 4.06
N ARG A 29 12.78 -21.17 4.24
CA ARG A 29 12.99 -20.03 3.34
C ARG A 29 13.40 -20.55 1.96
N GLY A 30 12.48 -20.47 1.03
CA GLY A 30 12.69 -20.82 -0.37
C GLY A 30 12.63 -19.58 -1.23
N ASP A 31 13.76 -18.91 -1.46
CA ASP A 31 13.80 -17.66 -2.24
C ASP A 31 13.18 -17.83 -3.64
N ALA A 32 13.38 -18.99 -4.28
CA ALA A 32 12.72 -19.35 -5.55
C ALA A 32 11.20 -19.49 -5.43
N ALA A 33 10.69 -20.05 -4.31
CA ALA A 33 9.25 -20.19 -4.08
C ALA A 33 8.60 -18.83 -3.81
N CYS A 34 9.20 -17.98 -2.97
CA CYS A 34 8.75 -16.62 -2.73
C CYS A 34 8.73 -15.80 -4.02
N THR A 35 9.79 -15.88 -4.83
CA THR A 35 9.88 -15.21 -6.13
C THR A 35 8.76 -15.66 -7.06
N ARG A 36 8.56 -16.97 -7.23
CA ARG A 36 7.49 -17.51 -8.08
C ARG A 36 6.10 -17.02 -7.66
N LEU A 37 5.84 -16.91 -6.36
CA LEU A 37 4.56 -16.45 -5.82
C LEU A 37 4.35 -14.95 -6.04
N ALA A 38 5.38 -14.14 -5.78
CA ALA A 38 5.35 -12.69 -6.02
C ALA A 38 5.17 -12.36 -7.52
N GLU A 39 5.85 -13.08 -8.40
CA GLU A 39 5.66 -12.92 -9.84
C GLU A 39 4.28 -13.41 -10.30
N ALA A 40 3.75 -14.47 -9.72
CA ALA A 40 2.39 -14.92 -10.02
C ALA A 40 1.36 -13.86 -9.66
N TYR A 41 1.58 -13.14 -8.55
CA TYR A 41 0.78 -12.00 -8.15
C TYR A 41 0.87 -10.85 -9.17
N LEU A 42 2.07 -10.43 -9.57
CA LEU A 42 2.26 -9.37 -10.57
C LEU A 42 1.66 -9.75 -11.94
N ARG A 43 1.80 -11.02 -12.37
CA ARG A 43 1.13 -11.52 -13.58
C ARG A 43 -0.39 -11.50 -13.47
N ALA A 44 -0.95 -11.76 -12.28
CA ALA A 44 -2.39 -11.66 -12.06
C ALA A 44 -2.87 -10.20 -12.09
N LEU A 45 -2.08 -9.28 -11.52
CA LEU A 45 -2.33 -7.84 -11.57
C LEU A 45 -2.35 -7.32 -13.01
N GLY A 46 -1.29 -7.57 -13.79
CA GLY A 46 -1.19 -7.11 -15.19
C GLY A 46 -2.24 -7.73 -16.13
N ARG A 47 -2.88 -8.84 -15.72
CA ARG A 47 -4.03 -9.43 -16.42
C ARG A 47 -5.38 -8.89 -15.94
N GLY A 48 -5.40 -7.84 -15.12
CA GLY A 48 -6.60 -7.22 -14.57
C GLY A 48 -7.36 -8.11 -13.59
N ARG A 49 -6.72 -9.13 -12.99
CA ARG A 49 -7.40 -10.06 -12.05
C ARG A 49 -7.42 -9.53 -10.62
N VAL A 50 -6.48 -8.66 -10.27
CA VAL A 50 -6.45 -7.92 -9.01
C VAL A 50 -7.01 -6.53 -9.28
N ASN A 51 -8.34 -6.42 -9.33
CA ASN A 51 -9.04 -5.22 -9.82
C ASN A 51 -10.13 -4.71 -8.86
N ASN A 52 -9.92 -4.91 -7.56
CA ASN A 52 -10.80 -4.42 -6.51
C ASN A 52 -9.95 -4.11 -5.26
N TRP A 53 -10.42 -3.19 -4.43
CA TRP A 53 -9.68 -2.70 -3.27
C TRP A 53 -9.43 -3.83 -2.26
N ASP A 54 -10.40 -4.70 -2.02
CA ASP A 54 -10.29 -5.82 -1.09
C ASP A 54 -9.28 -6.87 -1.58
N LEU A 55 -9.25 -7.14 -2.89
CA LEU A 55 -8.25 -8.02 -3.51
C LEU A 55 -6.83 -7.47 -3.33
N VAL A 56 -6.65 -6.15 -3.50
CA VAL A 56 -5.35 -5.49 -3.29
C VAL A 56 -4.97 -5.54 -1.81
N ASP A 57 -5.87 -5.09 -0.94
CA ASP A 57 -5.59 -4.87 0.48
C ASP A 57 -5.25 -6.17 1.23
N CYS A 58 -5.82 -7.31 0.81
CA CYS A 58 -5.53 -8.61 1.42
C CYS A 58 -4.23 -9.27 0.93
N SER A 59 -3.63 -8.79 -0.17
CA SER A 59 -2.59 -9.52 -0.90
C SER A 59 -1.30 -8.73 -1.11
N ALA A 60 -1.38 -7.46 -1.49
CA ALA A 60 -0.23 -6.62 -1.82
C ALA A 60 0.79 -6.49 -0.67
N PRO A 61 0.37 -6.27 0.61
CA PRO A 61 1.32 -6.11 1.71
C PRO A 61 2.26 -7.31 1.86
N THR A 62 1.77 -8.53 1.67
CA THR A 62 2.57 -9.74 1.80
C THR A 62 3.26 -10.11 0.49
N LEU A 63 2.51 -10.24 -0.62
CA LEU A 63 3.04 -10.79 -1.87
C LEU A 63 3.98 -9.82 -2.61
N LEU A 64 3.88 -8.52 -2.33
CA LEU A 64 4.78 -7.50 -2.86
C LEU A 64 5.61 -6.85 -1.75
N GLY A 65 4.97 -6.32 -0.70
CA GLY A 65 5.62 -5.59 0.39
C GLY A 65 6.69 -6.41 1.12
N GLU A 66 6.29 -7.47 1.80
CA GLU A 66 7.22 -8.35 2.53
C GLU A 66 8.31 -8.93 1.62
N TYR A 67 7.94 -9.32 0.40
CA TYR A 67 8.89 -9.86 -0.59
C TYR A 67 9.97 -8.85 -0.99
N ARG A 68 9.60 -7.60 -1.23
CA ARG A 68 10.50 -6.55 -1.73
C ARG A 68 11.23 -5.79 -0.62
N PHE A 69 11.10 -6.17 0.64
CA PHE A 69 11.74 -5.43 1.72
C PHE A 69 13.26 -5.43 1.61
N ASP A 70 13.87 -6.60 1.36
CA ASP A 70 15.32 -6.80 1.24
C ASP A 70 15.79 -6.86 -0.24
N LEU A 71 14.93 -6.45 -1.19
CA LEU A 71 15.19 -6.48 -2.63
C LEU A 71 15.00 -5.08 -3.23
N SER A 72 15.30 -4.92 -4.54
CA SER A 72 14.94 -3.69 -5.27
C SER A 72 13.44 -3.40 -5.15
N ARG A 73 13.14 -2.12 -4.94
CA ARG A 73 11.78 -1.58 -4.77
C ARG A 73 11.30 -0.81 -6.00
N ASP A 74 12.02 -0.86 -7.12
CA ASP A 74 11.71 -0.10 -8.34
C ASP A 74 10.30 -0.38 -8.86
N VAL A 75 9.82 -1.61 -8.67
CA VAL A 75 8.45 -2.04 -9.03
C VAL A 75 7.37 -1.18 -8.37
N PHE A 76 7.61 -0.64 -7.17
CA PHE A 76 6.66 0.25 -6.52
C PHE A 76 6.49 1.56 -7.29
N THR A 77 7.62 2.15 -7.71
CA THR A 77 7.63 3.39 -8.48
C THR A 77 7.02 3.17 -9.87
N GLU A 78 7.36 2.06 -10.54
CA GLU A 78 6.78 1.66 -11.83
C GLU A 78 5.25 1.57 -11.74
N LEU A 79 4.74 0.80 -10.77
CA LEU A 79 3.30 0.62 -10.57
C LEU A 79 2.59 1.93 -10.17
N ALA A 80 3.25 2.81 -9.41
CA ALA A 80 2.69 4.10 -9.02
C ALA A 80 2.54 5.08 -10.19
N GLN A 81 3.34 4.92 -11.26
CA GLN A 81 3.26 5.73 -12.47
C GLN A 81 2.26 5.21 -13.50
N SER A 82 1.70 4.02 -13.29
CA SER A 82 0.73 3.41 -14.21
C SER A 82 -0.57 4.20 -14.34
N ASP A 83 -1.17 4.22 -15.52
CA ASP A 83 -2.53 4.74 -15.74
C ASP A 83 -3.63 3.87 -15.08
N ILE A 84 -3.29 2.63 -14.70
CA ILE A 84 -4.24 1.67 -14.10
C ILE A 84 -4.35 1.91 -12.60
N LEU A 85 -5.56 2.25 -12.14
CA LEU A 85 -5.88 2.49 -10.72
C LEU A 85 -5.35 1.37 -9.80
N TRP A 86 -5.55 0.12 -10.19
CA TRP A 86 -5.22 -1.02 -9.33
C TRP A 86 -3.72 -1.25 -9.20
N GLU A 87 -2.94 -0.90 -10.22
CA GLU A 87 -1.48 -0.95 -10.15
C GLU A 87 -0.95 0.10 -9.18
N ARG A 88 -1.44 1.35 -9.30
CA ARG A 88 -1.11 2.41 -8.34
C ARG A 88 -1.55 2.08 -6.92
N ARG A 89 -2.71 1.44 -6.75
CA ARG A 89 -3.18 1.00 -5.42
C ARG A 89 -2.28 -0.08 -4.87
N VAL A 90 -1.86 -1.06 -5.68
CA VAL A 90 -0.91 -2.10 -5.26
C VAL A 90 0.41 -1.49 -4.84
N ALA A 91 0.92 -0.49 -5.57
CA ALA A 91 2.13 0.24 -5.20
C ALA A 91 1.98 0.84 -3.79
N MET A 92 0.93 1.64 -3.57
CA MET A 92 0.74 2.33 -2.30
C MET A 92 0.46 1.35 -1.15
N VAL A 93 -0.52 0.45 -1.30
CA VAL A 93 -0.93 -0.46 -0.22
C VAL A 93 0.11 -1.54 0.05
N GLY A 94 0.88 -1.93 -0.96
CA GLY A 94 1.98 -2.88 -0.80
C GLY A 94 3.05 -2.38 0.18
N THR A 95 3.25 -1.07 0.32
CA THR A 95 4.22 -0.53 1.29
C THR A 95 3.84 -0.81 2.74
N LEU A 96 2.59 -1.23 3.03
CA LEU A 96 2.22 -1.69 4.37
C LEU A 96 3.14 -2.82 4.87
N GLY A 97 3.60 -3.72 3.99
CA GLY A 97 4.57 -4.75 4.35
C GLY A 97 5.92 -4.18 4.79
N LEU A 98 6.33 -3.05 4.20
CA LEU A 98 7.53 -2.30 4.59
C LEU A 98 7.33 -1.58 5.92
N ILE A 99 6.16 -0.94 6.08
CA ILE A 99 5.78 -0.23 7.32
C ILE A 99 5.79 -1.19 8.51
N MET A 100 5.27 -2.41 8.33
CA MET A 100 5.25 -3.44 9.36
C MET A 100 6.65 -3.90 9.79
N ARG A 101 7.67 -3.67 8.96
CA ARG A 101 9.08 -3.93 9.26
C ARG A 101 9.86 -2.66 9.64
N GLY A 102 9.17 -1.55 9.90
CA GLY A 102 9.77 -0.31 10.41
C GLY A 102 10.30 0.64 9.34
N ASP A 103 10.00 0.43 8.05
CA ASP A 103 10.50 1.27 6.96
C ASP A 103 9.39 2.14 6.36
N ALA A 104 9.53 3.45 6.49
CA ALA A 104 8.61 4.45 5.97
C ALA A 104 9.05 5.04 4.61
N SER A 105 10.30 4.84 4.19
CA SER A 105 10.95 5.59 3.09
C SER A 105 10.13 5.54 1.80
N THR A 106 9.92 4.33 1.27
CA THR A 106 9.13 4.09 0.05
C THR A 106 7.68 4.56 0.21
N THR A 107 7.10 4.45 1.40
CA THR A 107 5.73 4.93 1.63
C THR A 107 5.63 6.45 1.46
N LEU A 108 6.58 7.21 2.01
CA LEU A 108 6.57 8.67 1.95
C LEU A 108 6.88 9.16 0.53
N GLU A 109 7.81 8.52 -0.17
CA GLU A 109 8.12 8.79 -1.58
C GLU A 109 6.88 8.59 -2.47
N LEU A 110 6.22 7.43 -2.37
CA LEU A 110 5.01 7.15 -3.14
C LEU A 110 3.84 8.05 -2.75
N ALA A 111 3.69 8.40 -1.47
CA ALA A 111 2.64 9.30 -1.02
C ALA A 111 2.80 10.71 -1.61
N ALA A 112 4.04 11.19 -1.77
CA ALA A 112 4.31 12.45 -2.46
C ALA A 112 4.00 12.36 -3.97
N LEU A 113 4.39 11.26 -4.61
CA LEU A 113 4.11 11.02 -6.04
C LEU A 113 2.60 10.92 -6.34
N LEU A 114 1.85 10.23 -5.48
CA LEU A 114 0.43 9.93 -5.64
C LEU A 114 -0.48 10.95 -4.94
N LEU A 115 0.09 12.04 -4.41
CA LEU A 115 -0.61 13.02 -3.58
C LEU A 115 -1.89 13.56 -4.25
N ASN A 116 -1.78 13.84 -5.55
CA ASN A 116 -2.82 14.46 -6.36
C ASN A 116 -3.47 13.47 -7.34
N ASP A 117 -3.44 12.17 -7.05
CA ASP A 117 -4.17 11.18 -7.84
C ASP A 117 -5.63 11.60 -8.00
N LYS A 118 -6.24 11.39 -9.16
CA LYS A 118 -7.64 11.80 -9.42
C LYS A 118 -8.66 10.85 -8.77
N GLN A 119 -8.24 9.65 -8.38
CA GLN A 119 -9.12 8.58 -7.96
C GLN A 119 -9.38 8.63 -6.44
N PRO A 120 -10.65 8.71 -5.97
CA PRO A 120 -10.97 8.73 -4.55
C PRO A 120 -10.46 7.51 -3.76
N LEU A 121 -10.37 6.35 -4.41
CA LEU A 121 -9.81 5.15 -3.81
C LEU A 121 -8.31 5.28 -3.53
N MET A 122 -7.58 6.05 -4.33
CA MET A 122 -6.17 6.34 -4.08
C MET A 122 -5.99 7.33 -2.94
N HIS A 123 -6.86 8.33 -2.79
CA HIS A 123 -6.82 9.22 -1.63
C HIS A 123 -6.94 8.45 -0.31
N LYS A 124 -7.84 7.46 -0.26
CA LYS A 124 -7.97 6.57 0.90
C LYS A 124 -6.71 5.74 1.14
N ALA A 125 -6.08 5.21 0.08
CA ALA A 125 -4.85 4.44 0.19
C ALA A 125 -3.68 5.28 0.72
N VAL A 126 -3.43 6.45 0.12
CA VAL A 126 -2.37 7.38 0.53
C VAL A 126 -2.57 7.82 1.97
N GLY A 127 -3.78 8.30 2.30
CA GLY A 127 -4.09 8.72 3.67
C GLY A 127 -3.96 7.59 4.70
N TRP A 128 -4.39 6.38 4.34
CA TRP A 128 -4.23 5.20 5.21
C TRP A 128 -2.75 4.88 5.44
N MET A 129 -1.93 4.79 4.39
CA MET A 129 -0.51 4.45 4.56
C MET A 129 0.26 5.51 5.36
N LEU A 130 -0.01 6.80 5.12
CA LEU A 130 0.53 7.89 5.95
C LEU A 130 0.13 7.74 7.43
N ARG A 131 -1.13 7.39 7.69
CA ARG A 131 -1.59 7.05 9.05
C ARG A 131 -0.80 5.89 9.65
N GLU A 132 -0.56 4.82 8.90
CA GLU A 132 0.19 3.67 9.42
C GLU A 132 1.65 4.03 9.71
N VAL A 133 2.30 4.87 8.89
CA VAL A 133 3.63 5.44 9.21
C VAL A 133 3.61 6.14 10.57
N GLY A 134 2.68 7.08 10.78
CA GLY A 134 2.59 7.84 12.02
C GLY A 134 2.20 7.02 13.26
N LYS A 135 1.43 5.94 13.07
CA LYS A 135 0.99 5.06 14.16
C LYS A 135 2.02 4.01 14.55
N ARG A 136 2.79 3.50 13.59
CA ARG A 136 3.61 2.29 13.78
C ARG A 136 5.10 2.55 13.80
N ILE A 137 5.56 3.60 13.12
CA ILE A 137 6.98 3.91 12.99
C ILE A 137 7.28 5.14 13.82
N ASP A 138 6.88 6.32 13.33
CA ASP A 138 7.17 7.58 13.98
C ASP A 138 6.13 8.64 13.59
N ARG A 139 5.49 9.22 14.59
CA ARG A 139 4.54 10.32 14.40
C ARG A 139 5.20 11.54 13.79
N ASN A 140 6.47 11.81 14.08
CA ASN A 140 7.18 12.98 13.55
C ASN A 140 7.39 12.89 12.04
N LEU A 141 7.62 11.68 11.49
CA LEU A 141 7.68 11.47 10.04
C LEU A 141 6.35 11.85 9.37
N LEU A 142 5.22 11.45 9.95
CA LEU A 142 3.90 11.85 9.46
C LEU A 142 3.71 13.37 9.56
N LEU A 143 4.02 13.98 10.71
CA LEU A 143 3.83 15.42 10.89
C LEU A 143 4.70 16.22 9.92
N ALA A 144 5.96 15.85 9.73
CA ALA A 144 6.85 16.49 8.74
C ALA A 144 6.28 16.41 7.32
N PHE A 145 5.74 15.23 6.92
CA PHE A 145 5.07 15.09 5.63
C PHE A 145 3.84 15.99 5.52
N LEU A 146 3.01 16.04 6.57
CA LEU A 146 1.80 16.87 6.58
C LEU A 146 2.14 18.36 6.57
N ASP A 147 3.17 18.80 7.30
CA ASP A 147 3.60 20.20 7.32
C ASP A 147 4.00 20.67 5.91
N GLN A 148 4.59 19.78 5.10
CA GLN A 148 4.97 20.08 3.73
C GLN A 148 3.81 19.99 2.73
N HIS A 149 2.90 19.03 2.90
CA HIS A 149 1.96 18.64 1.83
C HIS A 149 0.48 18.87 2.15
N ALA A 150 0.09 19.04 3.42
CA ALA A 150 -1.33 19.03 3.82
C ALA A 150 -2.19 20.05 3.09
N ALA A 151 -1.64 21.22 2.76
CA ALA A 151 -2.34 22.28 2.04
C ALA A 151 -2.82 21.85 0.64
N GLN A 152 -2.09 20.93 0.00
CA GLN A 152 -2.40 20.44 -1.35
C GLN A 152 -3.13 19.10 -1.32
N MET A 153 -3.20 18.44 -0.17
CA MET A 153 -3.79 17.10 -0.06
C MET A 153 -5.28 17.11 -0.39
N PRO A 154 -5.78 16.07 -1.07
CA PRO A 154 -7.21 15.80 -1.14
C PRO A 154 -7.80 15.63 0.28
N ARG A 155 -8.99 16.20 0.49
CA ARG A 155 -9.68 16.18 1.81
C ARG A 155 -9.77 14.76 2.40
N THR A 156 -10.04 13.77 1.56
CA THR A 156 -10.14 12.37 1.97
C THR A 156 -8.80 11.84 2.47
N ALA A 157 -7.71 12.07 1.73
CA ALA A 157 -6.38 11.63 2.13
C ALA A 157 -5.96 12.26 3.46
N LEU A 158 -6.14 13.58 3.60
CA LEU A 158 -5.83 14.29 4.83
C LEU A 158 -6.65 13.78 6.02
N SER A 159 -7.94 13.50 5.81
CA SER A 159 -8.80 12.98 6.87
C SER A 159 -8.35 11.60 7.37
N TYR A 160 -7.96 10.70 6.47
CA TYR A 160 -7.43 9.39 6.85
C TYR A 160 -6.07 9.52 7.56
N ALA A 161 -5.16 10.32 7.02
CA ALA A 161 -3.82 10.53 7.58
C ALA A 161 -3.88 11.06 9.03
N THR A 162 -4.84 11.94 9.33
CA THR A 162 -4.94 12.67 10.61
C THR A 162 -5.95 12.08 11.61
N GLU A 163 -6.62 10.96 11.30
CA GLU A 163 -7.71 10.43 12.13
C GLU A 163 -7.28 10.03 13.56
N HIS A 164 -6.00 9.70 13.74
CA HIS A 164 -5.43 9.24 15.00
C HIS A 164 -4.69 10.34 15.76
N LEU A 165 -4.56 11.54 15.16
CA LEU A 165 -4.00 12.71 15.82
C LEU A 165 -5.00 13.33 16.80
N SER A 166 -4.51 14.19 17.69
CA SER A 166 -5.41 14.95 18.57
C SER A 166 -6.39 15.82 17.77
N PRO A 167 -7.58 16.12 18.31
CA PRO A 167 -8.54 17.00 17.66
C PRO A 167 -7.94 18.36 17.27
N LYS A 168 -7.06 18.91 18.12
CA LYS A 168 -6.36 20.19 17.86
C LYS A 168 -5.45 20.11 16.63
N GLN A 169 -4.58 19.10 16.55
CA GLN A 169 -3.69 18.92 15.39
C GLN A 169 -4.49 18.69 14.11
N ARG A 170 -5.53 17.84 14.19
CA ARG A 170 -6.39 17.55 13.05
C ARG A 170 -7.11 18.79 12.53
N ALA A 171 -7.62 19.64 13.42
CA ALA A 171 -8.24 20.91 13.06
C ALA A 171 -7.23 21.86 12.40
N GLY A 172 -6.00 21.94 12.94
CA GLY A 172 -4.91 22.75 12.37
C GLY A 172 -4.62 22.39 10.91
N TYR A 173 -4.34 21.12 10.63
CA TYR A 173 -4.07 20.69 9.25
C TYR A 173 -5.26 20.87 8.31
N ARG A 174 -6.50 20.66 8.80
CA ARG A 174 -7.70 20.87 7.97
C ARG A 174 -7.94 22.33 7.61
N ALA A 175 -7.55 23.25 8.49
CA ALA A 175 -7.66 24.69 8.25
C ALA A 175 -6.58 25.22 7.29
N ALA A 176 -5.42 24.54 7.23
CA ALA A 176 -4.30 24.91 6.35
C ALA A 176 -4.47 24.44 4.89
N ARG A 177 -5.56 23.74 4.55
CA ARG A 177 -5.86 23.16 3.24
C ARG A 177 -7.09 23.81 2.59
#